data_AF-A0A285NKI8-F1
#
_entry.id   AF-A0A285NKI8-F1
#
_cell.length_a   1.000
_cell.length_b   1.000
_cell.length_c   1.000
_cell.angle_alpha   90.00
_cell.angle_beta   90.00
_cell.angle_gamma   90.00
#
_symmetry.space_group_name_H-M   'P 1'
#
loop_
_entity.id
_entity.type
_entity.pdbx_description
1 polymer ?
#
loop_
_entity_poly.entity_id
_entity_poly.type
_entity_poly.pdbx_seq_one_letter_code
_entity_poly.pdbx_strand_id
1 'polypeptide(L)'
;MKDYQKHYNEFWKQIIEDSNGNVRMDQLMRELSEYSDIMKNATYVYSSLTPVSKFNTDPTYIVNYVNDTMIHREMAADDLEEMTDENGMVSLEDIQQYLST
;
A
#
# COMPACT_ATOMS: atom_id res chain seq x y z
N MET A 1 2.35 11.47 -19.33
CA MET A 1 2.09 12.45 -18.27
C MET A 1 0.58 12.60 -18.17
N LYS A 2 -0.04 12.37 -16.99
CA LYS A 2 -1.46 12.72 -16.84
C LYS A 2 -1.61 14.21 -17.17
N ASP A 3 -2.66 14.58 -17.88
CA ASP A 3 -2.96 15.96 -18.20
C ASP A 3 -3.21 16.71 -16.89
N TYR A 4 -2.20 17.46 -16.44
CA TYR A 4 -2.23 18.17 -15.17
C TYR A 4 -3.27 19.29 -15.18
N GLN A 5 -3.59 19.86 -16.35
CA GLN A 5 -4.63 20.87 -16.48
C GLN A 5 -6.01 20.24 -16.32
N LYS A 6 -6.23 19.08 -16.94
CA LYS A 6 -7.45 18.32 -16.74
C LYS A 6 -7.65 17.95 -15.27
N HIS A 7 -6.62 17.40 -14.63
CA HIS A 7 -6.70 17.04 -13.21
C HIS A 7 -6.92 18.25 -12.30
N TYR A 8 -6.30 19.38 -12.62
CA TYR A 8 -6.56 20.64 -11.93
C TYR A 8 -8.04 21.03 -12.04
N ASN A 9 -8.56 21.09 -13.27
CA ASN A 9 -9.93 21.54 -13.55
C ASN A 9 -10.99 20.60 -12.96
N GLU A 10 -10.77 19.28 -13.00
CA GLU A 10 -11.73 18.28 -12.55
C GLU A 10 -11.70 18.03 -11.03
N PHE A 11 -10.54 18.21 -10.39
CA PHE A 11 -10.38 17.87 -8.97
C PHE A 11 -9.95 19.06 -8.12
N TRP A 12 -8.82 19.69 -8.41
CA TRP A 12 -8.23 20.70 -7.52
C TRP A 12 -8.99 22.01 -7.50
N LYS A 13 -9.52 22.45 -8.63
CA LYS A 13 -10.14 23.77 -8.79
C LYS A 13 -11.21 24.04 -7.74
N GLN A 14 -12.15 23.11 -7.55
CA GLN A 14 -13.22 23.24 -6.55
C GLN A 14 -12.72 23.19 -5.09
N ILE A 15 -11.53 22.62 -4.86
CA ILE A 15 -10.92 22.49 -3.53
C ILE A 15 -10.15 23.78 -3.20
N ILE A 16 -9.39 24.34 -4.13
CA ILE A 16 -8.47 25.45 -3.82
C ILE A 16 -8.94 26.82 -4.31
N GLU A 17 -9.92 26.93 -5.20
CA GLU A 17 -10.47 28.22 -5.64
C GLU A 17 -11.81 28.57 -4.96
N ASP A 18 -12.10 29.86 -4.87
CA ASP A 18 -13.42 30.39 -4.53
C ASP A 18 -14.34 30.49 -5.76
N SER A 19 -15.60 30.92 -5.57
CA SER A 19 -16.56 31.07 -6.67
C SER A 19 -16.19 32.13 -7.70
N ASN A 20 -15.22 32.99 -7.39
CA ASN A 20 -14.72 34.04 -8.28
C ASN A 20 -13.44 33.62 -9.02
N GLY A 21 -12.93 32.42 -8.75
CA GLY A 21 -11.69 31.90 -9.33
C GLY A 21 -10.41 32.36 -8.61
N ASN A 22 -10.52 32.93 -7.41
CA ASN A 22 -9.33 33.26 -6.62
C ASN A 22 -8.88 32.05 -5.81
N VAL A 23 -7.57 31.84 -5.73
CA VAL A 23 -7.00 30.78 -4.90
C VAL A 23 -7.17 31.11 -3.41
N ARG A 24 -7.80 30.21 -2.68
CA ARG A 24 -7.90 30.18 -1.22
C ARG A 24 -6.56 29.71 -0.65
N MET A 25 -5.64 30.66 -0.45
CA MET A 25 -4.26 30.39 -0.03
C MET A 25 -4.16 29.51 1.22
N ASP A 26 -5.01 29.74 2.22
CA ASP A 26 -5.04 28.92 3.44
C ASP A 26 -5.39 27.46 3.16
N GLN A 27 -6.35 27.20 2.25
CA GLN A 27 -6.70 25.84 1.85
C GLN A 27 -5.54 25.20 1.08
N LEU A 28 -4.97 25.93 0.12
CA LEU A 28 -3.82 25.45 -0.64
C LEU A 28 -2.65 25.03 0.27
N MET A 29 -2.32 25.84 1.28
CA MET A 29 -1.25 25.50 2.23
C MET A 29 -1.55 24.23 3.02
N ARG A 30 -2.80 24.00 3.43
CA ARG A 30 -3.22 22.77 4.13
C ARG A 30 -3.07 21.55 3.23
N GLU A 31 -3.61 21.62 2.03
CA GLU A 31 -3.55 20.51 1.05
C GLU A 31 -2.10 20.15 0.70
N LEU A 32 -1.23 21.14 0.52
CA LEU A 32 0.18 20.90 0.25
C LEU A 32 0.91 20.27 1.45
N SER A 33 0.56 20.67 2.68
CA SER A 33 1.12 20.06 3.90
C SER A 33 0.69 18.60 4.01
N GLU A 34 -0.59 18.31 3.84
CA GLU A 34 -1.14 16.95 3.90
C GLU A 34 -0.54 16.06 2.81
N TYR A 35 -0.42 16.59 1.59
CA TYR A 35 0.21 15.88 0.48
C TYR A 35 1.68 15.55 0.78
N SER A 36 2.44 16.49 1.36
CA SER A 36 3.83 16.25 1.79
C SER A 36 3.92 15.14 2.84
N ASP A 37 3.01 15.12 3.81
CA ASP A 37 2.97 14.08 4.84
C ASP A 37 2.60 12.71 4.24
N ILE A 38 1.63 12.66 3.33
CA ILE A 38 1.26 11.44 2.60
C ILE A 38 2.46 10.91 1.81
N MET A 39 3.16 11.77 1.07
CA MET A 39 4.36 11.36 0.31
C MET A 39 5.42 10.75 1.22
N LYS A 40 5.70 11.38 2.36
CA LYS A 40 6.67 10.89 3.34
C LYS A 40 6.25 9.54 3.92
N ASN A 41 5.00 9.41 4.34
CA ASN A 41 4.48 8.19 4.96
C ASN A 41 4.34 7.04 3.97
N ALA A 42 3.84 7.29 2.76
CA ALA A 42 3.75 6.28 1.70
C ALA A 42 5.14 5.75 1.32
N THR A 43 6.13 6.65 1.20
CA THR A 43 7.52 6.25 0.96
C THR A 43 8.04 5.34 2.07
N TYR A 44 7.82 5.72 3.33
CA TYR A 44 8.23 4.93 4.49
C TYR A 44 7.60 3.53 4.46
N VAL A 45 6.27 3.45 4.28
CA VAL A 45 5.55 2.16 4.22
C VAL A 45 6.06 1.29 3.07
N TYR A 46 6.19 1.84 1.87
CA TYR A 46 6.64 1.07 0.70
C TYR A 46 8.05 0.54 0.88
N SER A 47 8.96 1.35 1.43
CA SER A 47 10.33 0.93 1.75
C SER A 47 10.43 -0.05 2.92
N SER A 48 9.42 -0.11 3.78
CA SER A 48 9.39 -1.04 4.92
C SER A 48 8.86 -2.42 4.51
N LEU A 49 7.93 -2.45 3.54
CA LEU A 49 7.29 -3.67 3.08
C LEU A 49 8.00 -4.30 1.88
N THR A 50 8.72 -3.50 1.09
CA THR A 50 9.33 -3.94 -0.17
C THR A 50 10.73 -3.35 -0.32
N PRO A 51 11.60 -3.93 -1.16
CA PRO A 51 12.89 -3.33 -1.50
C PRO A 51 12.77 -2.04 -2.34
N VAL A 52 11.55 -1.58 -2.65
CA VAL A 52 11.32 -0.39 -3.48
C VAL A 52 10.99 0.82 -2.60
N SER A 53 11.76 1.90 -2.78
CA SER A 53 11.65 3.12 -1.99
C SER A 53 10.96 4.29 -2.72
N LYS A 54 10.30 4.05 -3.86
CA LYS A 54 9.72 5.11 -4.68
C LYS A 54 8.22 5.22 -4.46
N PHE A 55 7.76 6.37 -3.98
CA PHE A 55 6.33 6.69 -3.82
C PHE A 55 5.52 6.62 -5.12
N ASN A 56 6.18 6.78 -6.28
CA ASN A 56 5.55 6.66 -7.60
C ASN A 56 5.49 5.21 -8.13
N THR A 57 5.92 4.23 -7.33
CA THR A 57 5.75 2.82 -7.70
C THR A 57 4.26 2.51 -7.73
N ASP A 58 3.83 1.72 -8.71
CA ASP A 58 2.45 1.26 -8.77
C ASP A 58 2.12 0.51 -7.46
N PRO A 59 1.09 0.94 -6.71
CA PRO A 59 0.69 0.28 -5.47
C PRO A 59 0.41 -1.22 -5.65
N THR A 60 -0.03 -1.64 -6.85
CA THR A 60 -0.29 -3.05 -7.19
C THR A 60 0.97 -3.91 -7.05
N TYR A 61 2.13 -3.38 -7.43
CA TYR A 61 3.41 -4.09 -7.25
C TYR A 61 3.70 -4.32 -5.76
N ILE A 62 3.44 -3.32 -4.92
CA ILE A 62 3.66 -3.39 -3.48
C ILE A 62 2.74 -4.46 -2.87
N VAL A 63 1.46 -4.44 -3.23
CA VAL A 63 0.46 -5.41 -2.76
C VAL A 63 0.84 -6.82 -3.16
N ASN A 64 1.21 -7.04 -4.43
CA ASN A 64 1.60 -8.37 -4.89
C ASN A 64 2.87 -8.86 -4.19
N TYR A 65 3.90 -8.01 -4.06
CA TYR A 65 5.13 -8.38 -3.34
C TYR A 65 4.83 -8.80 -1.89
N VAL A 66 3.97 -8.05 -1.20
CA VAL A 66 3.56 -8.39 0.17
C VAL A 66 2.83 -9.72 0.22
N ASN A 67 1.85 -9.93 -0.67
CA ASN A 67 1.11 -11.19 -0.72
C ASN A 67 1.99 -12.39 -1.06
N ASP A 68 3.01 -12.19 -1.91
CA ASP A 68 3.94 -13.25 -2.34
C ASP A 68 5.02 -13.56 -1.27
N THR A 69 5.21 -12.69 -0.28
CA THR A 69 6.32 -12.82 0.69
C THR A 69 5.88 -12.95 2.15
N MET A 70 4.63 -12.57 2.47
CA MET A 70 4.10 -12.64 3.83
C MET A 70 3.15 -13.80 3.99
N ILE A 71 3.33 -14.55 5.08
CA ILE A 71 2.43 -15.65 5.45
C ILE A 71 1.27 -15.06 6.24
N HIS A 72 0.05 -15.24 5.73
CA HIS A 72 -1.16 -14.83 6.42
C HIS A 72 -1.45 -15.79 7.58
N ARG A 73 -1.29 -15.31 8.81
CA ARG A 73 -1.37 -16.15 10.03
C ARG A 73 -2.66 -16.99 10.14
N GLU A 74 -3.81 -16.46 9.75
CA GLU A 74 -5.09 -17.17 9.81
C GLU A 74 -5.12 -18.32 8.80
N MET A 75 -4.76 -18.05 7.54
CA MET A 75 -4.66 -19.07 6.49
C MET A 75 -3.62 -20.13 6.85
N ALA A 76 -2.46 -19.71 7.36
CA ALA A 76 -1.43 -20.64 7.80
C ALA A 76 -1.84 -21.51 8.99
N ALA A 77 -2.74 -21.04 9.86
CA ALA A 77 -3.25 -21.87 10.94
C ALA A 77 -4.17 -22.97 10.38
N ASP A 78 -5.07 -22.61 9.46
CA ASP A 78 -5.96 -23.56 8.80
C ASP A 78 -5.16 -24.60 8.00
N ASP A 79 -4.18 -24.15 7.20
CA ASP A 79 -3.30 -25.04 6.41
C ASP A 79 -2.50 -25.99 7.31
N LEU A 80 -1.95 -25.50 8.43
CA LEU A 80 -1.22 -26.33 9.39
C LEU A 80 -2.13 -27.34 10.09
N GLU A 81 -3.39 -26.98 10.37
CA GLU A 81 -4.38 -27.89 10.95
C GLU A 81 -4.70 -29.03 9.95
N GLU A 82 -4.82 -28.73 8.66
CA GLU A 82 -4.99 -29.74 7.61
C GLU A 82 -3.77 -30.65 7.45
N MET A 83 -2.56 -30.13 7.66
CA MET A 83 -1.30 -30.88 7.60
C MET A 83 -1.00 -31.69 8.87
N THR A 84 -1.81 -31.55 9.91
CA THR A 84 -1.57 -32.18 11.21
C THR A 84 -1.96 -33.67 11.20
N ASP A 85 -1.06 -34.53 11.69
CA ASP A 85 -1.32 -35.96 11.80
C ASP A 85 -2.27 -36.33 12.96
N GLU A 86 -2.59 -37.62 13.09
CA GLU A 86 -3.47 -38.13 14.15
C GLU A 86 -2.95 -37.90 15.59
N ASN A 87 -1.66 -37.55 15.74
CA ASN A 87 -1.02 -37.26 17.02
C ASN A 87 -0.92 -35.76 17.30
N GLY A 88 -1.43 -34.89 16.42
CA GLY A 88 -1.32 -33.45 16.57
C GLY A 88 0.04 -32.89 16.14
N MET A 89 0.79 -33.61 15.29
CA MET A 89 2.13 -33.21 14.84
C MET A 89 2.14 -32.84 13.36
N VAL A 90 2.97 -31.86 12.99
CA VAL A 90 3.31 -31.53 11.59
C VAL A 90 4.78 -31.86 11.36
N SER A 91 5.11 -32.51 10.24
CA SER A 91 6.49 -32.83 9.92
C SER A 91 7.29 -31.59 9.48
N LEU A 92 8.60 -31.61 9.71
CA LEU A 92 9.48 -30.53 9.23
C LEU A 92 9.54 -30.45 7.70
N GLU A 93 9.38 -31.57 7.01
CA GLU A 93 9.35 -31.60 5.53
C GLU A 93 8.10 -30.89 5.00
N ASP A 94 6.94 -31.14 5.61
CA ASP A 94 5.69 -30.49 5.22
C ASP A 94 5.74 -28.98 5.48
N ILE A 95 6.30 -28.55 6.62
CA ILE A 95 6.51 -27.12 6.92
C ILE A 95 7.45 -26.48 5.89
N GLN A 96 8.55 -27.15 5.52
CA GLN A 96 9.48 -26.61 4.53
C GLN A 96 8.85 -26.49 3.15
N GLN A 97 8.03 -27.46 2.76
CA GLN A 97 7.28 -27.41 1.50
C GLN A 97 6.28 -26.25 1.51
N TYR A 98 5.50 -26.09 2.59
CA TYR A 98 4.53 -25.00 2.75
C TYR A 98 5.17 -23.62 2.61
N LEU A 99 6.28 -23.38 3.31
CA LEU A 99 6.99 -22.09 3.30
C LEU A 99 7.73 -21.78 1.98
N SER A 100 7.83 -22.76 1.08
CA SER A 100 8.50 -22.62 -0.22
C SER A 100 7.53 -22.35 -1.39
N THR A 101 6.22 -22.35 -1.11
CA THR A 101 5.14 -22.06 -2.06
C THR A 101 4.93 -20.56 -2.22
#